data_AF-A0A1X7K9W3-F1
#
_entry.id   AF-A0A1X7K9W3-F1
#
_cell.length_a   1.000
_cell.length_b   1.000
_cell.length_c   1.000
_cell.angle_alpha   90.00
_cell.angle_beta   90.00
_cell.angle_gamma   90.00
#
_symmetry.space_group_name_H-M   'P 1'
#
loop_
_entity.id
_entity.type
_entity.pdbx_description
1 polymer ?
#
loop_
_entity_poly.entity_id
_entity_poly.type
_entity_poly.pdbx_seq_one_letter_code
_entity_poly.pdbx_strand_id
1 'polypeptide(L)'
;MEDIKTNVVSCADEMQDLLEKTRLVGRALQSRREGTKPDYSKLAKLLGEFSTANVYILSREGQIMGYSWVSQYHSEAIAAFLEKGYMPESFMERLNQQRETLMSKPDAYIFDDPKDKEEGPEKDALFVPIYGAAERLGTLMLVRFGDTFHTKDFVMAEYLATLVGIEILHDRTKVIEERARERLVVQMAMRALSYSEVESIKHIIRELGSYEGVVIASKVADRVGVTRSVIVNALRKLESAGIIESRSLGMKGTFIKVLSPLFIEELGLEFSQEEEE
;
A
#
# COMPACT_ATOMS: atom_id res chain seq x y z
N MET A 1 -58.77 19.55 -1.41
CA MET A 1 -57.98 18.91 -2.47
C MET A 1 -56.64 19.62 -2.43
N GLU A 2 -55.81 19.22 -1.46
CA GLU A 2 -54.52 19.87 -1.16
C GLU A 2 -53.45 19.43 -2.15
N ASP A 3 -52.55 20.37 -2.42
CA ASP A 3 -51.49 20.34 -3.40
C ASP A 3 -50.51 19.16 -3.25
N ILE A 4 -50.53 18.25 -4.22
CA ILE A 4 -49.57 17.14 -4.38
C ILE A 4 -48.30 17.58 -5.15
N LYS A 5 -48.16 18.87 -5.49
CA LYS A 5 -47.09 19.34 -6.40
C LYS A 5 -45.79 19.81 -5.74
N THR A 6 -45.66 19.80 -4.41
CA THR A 6 -44.49 20.40 -3.74
C THR A 6 -43.39 19.39 -3.36
N ASN A 7 -43.61 18.08 -3.47
CA ASN A 7 -42.64 17.06 -3.02
C ASN A 7 -41.76 16.44 -4.12
N VAL A 8 -41.89 16.82 -5.39
CA VAL A 8 -41.13 16.19 -6.49
C VAL A 8 -39.85 16.93 -6.85
N VAL A 9 -39.73 18.23 -6.52
CA VAL A 9 -38.58 19.05 -6.92
C VAL A 9 -37.32 18.73 -6.12
N SER A 10 -37.45 18.35 -4.84
CA SER A 10 -36.31 18.03 -3.95
C SER A 10 -35.46 16.84 -4.39
N CYS A 11 -36.04 15.84 -5.09
CA CYS A 11 -35.33 14.60 -5.41
C CYS A 11 -34.48 14.70 -6.70
N ALA A 12 -34.86 15.58 -7.63
CA ALA A 12 -34.15 15.76 -8.91
C ALA A 12 -32.82 16.49 -8.72
N ASP A 13 -32.80 17.57 -7.94
CA ASP A 13 -31.59 18.37 -7.69
C ASP A 13 -30.54 17.57 -6.89
N GLU A 14 -30.97 16.79 -5.88
CA GLU A 14 -30.07 15.93 -5.11
C GLU A 14 -29.48 14.78 -5.94
N MET A 15 -30.29 14.17 -6.81
CA MET A 15 -29.82 13.12 -7.71
C MET A 15 -28.88 13.70 -8.78
N GLN A 16 -29.10 14.94 -9.20
CA GLN A 16 -28.23 15.62 -10.15
C GLN A 16 -26.88 16.00 -9.50
N ASP A 17 -26.87 16.49 -8.26
CA ASP A 17 -25.65 16.70 -7.47
C ASP A 17 -24.87 15.39 -7.31
N LEU A 18 -25.54 14.29 -6.94
CA LEU A 18 -24.91 12.97 -6.82
C LEU A 18 -24.30 12.50 -8.16
N LEU A 19 -24.99 12.72 -9.28
CA LEU A 19 -24.49 12.40 -10.62
C LEU A 19 -23.25 13.23 -10.98
N GLU A 20 -23.22 14.52 -10.62
CA GLU A 20 -22.07 15.38 -10.86
C GLU A 20 -20.86 14.96 -10.03
N LYS A 21 -21.07 14.65 -8.75
CA LYS A 21 -20.03 14.14 -7.84
C LYS A 21 -19.46 12.80 -8.29
N THR A 22 -20.31 11.85 -8.67
CA THR A 22 -19.86 10.54 -9.18
C THR A 22 -19.05 10.69 -10.48
N ARG A 23 -19.44 11.60 -11.38
CA ARG A 23 -18.66 11.92 -12.59
C ARG A 23 -17.31 12.56 -12.27
N LEU A 24 -17.26 13.45 -11.27
CA LEU A 24 -16.00 14.08 -10.83
C LEU A 24 -15.03 13.03 -10.26
N VAL A 25 -15.53 12.13 -9.42
CA VAL A 25 -14.75 10.98 -8.91
C VAL A 25 -14.25 10.11 -10.05
N GLY A 26 -15.14 9.73 -10.98
CA GLY A 26 -14.77 8.90 -12.12
C GLY A 26 -13.64 9.52 -12.94
N ARG A 27 -13.72 10.82 -13.23
CA ARG A 27 -12.64 11.55 -13.93
C ARG A 27 -11.35 11.59 -13.11
N ALA A 28 -11.43 11.84 -11.81
CA ALA A 28 -10.26 11.91 -10.94
C ALA A 28 -9.51 10.57 -10.91
N LEU A 29 -10.23 9.46 -10.88
CA LEU A 29 -9.66 8.11 -10.92
C LEU A 29 -9.10 7.76 -12.30
N GLN A 30 -9.84 8.05 -13.38
CA GLN A 30 -9.41 7.77 -14.76
C GLN A 30 -8.21 8.62 -15.21
N SER A 31 -8.02 9.81 -14.63
CA SER A 31 -6.89 10.69 -14.95
C SER A 31 -5.54 10.18 -14.42
N ARG A 32 -5.53 9.08 -13.65
CA ARG A 32 -4.28 8.48 -13.16
C ARG A 32 -3.47 7.89 -14.31
N ARG A 33 -2.16 8.08 -14.24
CA ARG A 33 -1.22 7.43 -15.17
C ARG A 33 -1.04 5.98 -14.77
N GLU A 34 -1.08 5.11 -15.78
CA GLU A 34 -0.76 3.69 -15.65
C GLU A 34 0.61 3.51 -14.97
N GLY A 35 0.68 2.63 -13.97
CA GLY A 35 1.91 2.34 -13.24
C GLY A 35 2.22 3.23 -12.02
N THR A 36 1.35 4.17 -11.64
CA THR A 36 1.49 4.90 -10.36
C THR A 36 0.88 4.13 -9.19
N LYS A 37 1.48 4.19 -7.99
CA LYS A 37 0.89 3.60 -6.78
C LYS A 37 -0.43 4.31 -6.43
N PRO A 38 -1.37 3.63 -5.74
CA PRO A 38 -2.52 4.30 -5.17
C PRO A 38 -2.07 5.47 -4.30
N ASP A 39 -2.69 6.62 -4.54
CA ASP A 39 -2.52 7.77 -3.66
C ASP A 39 -3.77 7.85 -2.80
N TYR A 40 -3.77 7.06 -1.73
CA TYR A 40 -4.87 6.98 -0.77
C TYR A 40 -5.13 8.33 -0.09
N SER A 41 -4.12 9.20 0.04
CA SER A 41 -4.28 10.54 0.59
C SER A 41 -5.07 11.44 -0.37
N LYS A 42 -4.75 11.40 -1.66
CA LYS A 42 -5.53 12.10 -2.70
C LYS A 42 -6.95 11.55 -2.79
N LEU A 43 -7.12 10.23 -2.65
CA LEU A 43 -8.45 9.63 -2.58
C LEU A 43 -9.21 10.17 -1.38
N ALA A 44 -8.67 10.04 -0.17
CA ALA A 44 -9.31 10.53 1.06
C ALA A 44 -9.67 12.02 0.97
N LYS A 45 -8.83 12.85 0.33
CA LYS A 45 -9.13 14.26 0.07
C LYS A 45 -10.35 14.47 -0.82
N LEU A 46 -10.40 13.77 -1.96
CA LEU A 46 -11.56 13.81 -2.85
C LEU A 46 -12.82 13.34 -2.11
N LEU A 47 -12.72 12.25 -1.34
CA LEU A 47 -13.83 11.72 -0.53
C LEU A 47 -14.31 12.76 0.50
N GLY A 48 -13.38 13.43 1.18
CA GLY A 48 -13.70 14.46 2.16
C GLY A 48 -14.39 15.66 1.53
N GLU A 49 -13.91 16.13 0.37
CA GLU A 49 -14.53 17.23 -0.37
C GLU A 49 -15.97 16.88 -0.81
N PHE A 50 -16.23 15.66 -1.30
CA PHE A 50 -17.57 15.27 -1.77
C PHE A 50 -18.57 15.00 -0.65
N SER A 51 -18.10 14.42 0.44
CA SER A 51 -18.94 14.06 1.60
C SER A 51 -18.94 15.13 2.68
N THR A 52 -18.23 16.25 2.49
CA THR A 52 -18.05 17.33 3.49
C THR A 52 -17.81 16.78 4.89
N ALA A 53 -16.95 15.77 4.99
CA ALA A 53 -16.71 14.99 6.18
C ALA A 53 -15.21 14.66 6.28
N ASN A 54 -14.73 14.45 7.50
CA ASN A 54 -13.42 13.89 7.71
C ASN A 54 -13.42 12.43 7.27
N VAL A 55 -12.41 12.00 6.52
CA VAL A 55 -12.35 10.67 5.91
C VAL A 55 -11.09 9.96 6.37
N TYR A 56 -11.23 8.66 6.66
CA TYR A 56 -10.13 7.76 6.96
C TYR A 56 -10.32 6.45 6.20
N ILE A 57 -9.27 6.02 5.52
CA ILE A 57 -9.21 4.76 4.81
C ILE A 57 -8.34 3.81 5.64
N LEU A 58 -8.96 2.79 6.20
CA LEU A 58 -8.32 1.86 7.13
C LEU A 58 -8.16 0.49 6.46
N SER A 59 -6.98 -0.11 6.58
CA SER A 59 -6.78 -1.52 6.21
C SER A 59 -7.51 -2.43 7.19
N ARG A 60 -7.64 -3.71 6.85
CA ARG A 60 -8.20 -4.72 7.75
C ARG A 60 -7.42 -4.85 9.07
N GLU A 61 -6.11 -4.64 9.02
CA GLU A 61 -5.18 -4.70 10.15
C GLU A 61 -5.17 -3.41 10.99
N GLY A 62 -5.88 -2.36 10.56
CA GLY A 62 -5.94 -1.07 11.25
C GLY A 62 -4.93 -0.04 10.77
N GLN A 63 -4.16 -0.34 9.73
CA GLN A 63 -3.25 0.63 9.13
C GLN A 63 -4.05 1.78 8.52
N ILE A 64 -3.66 3.01 8.83
CA ILE A 64 -4.26 4.22 8.26
C ILE A 64 -3.61 4.45 6.89
N MET A 65 -4.27 4.00 5.83
CA MET A 65 -3.75 4.08 4.46
C MET A 65 -3.81 5.51 3.90
N GLY A 66 -4.82 6.28 4.32
CA GLY A 66 -4.97 7.68 3.95
C GLY A 66 -6.09 8.34 4.74
N TYR A 67 -5.99 9.64 4.94
CA TYR A 67 -7.00 10.43 5.63
C TYR A 67 -7.09 11.84 5.07
N SER A 68 -8.21 12.52 5.33
CA SER A 68 -8.39 13.93 4.99
C SER A 68 -9.35 14.59 5.97
N TRP A 69 -9.06 15.83 6.31
CA TRP A 69 -9.91 16.66 7.17
C TRP A 69 -10.47 17.84 6.39
N VAL A 70 -11.77 18.09 6.54
CA VAL A 70 -12.48 19.21 5.89
C VAL A 70 -12.56 20.41 6.82
N SER A 71 -12.62 20.19 8.14
CA SER A 71 -12.67 21.25 9.16
C SER A 71 -11.39 21.26 10.01
N GLN A 72 -11.23 22.32 10.81
CA GLN A 72 -10.20 22.44 11.87
C GLN A 72 -10.50 21.50 13.04
N TYR A 73 -10.73 20.22 12.76
CA TYR A 73 -10.83 19.20 13.78
C TYR A 73 -9.41 18.86 14.25
N HIS A 74 -9.16 19.11 15.53
CA HIS A 74 -7.92 18.72 16.19
C HIS A 74 -8.29 18.01 17.49
N SER A 75 -7.86 16.77 17.61
CA SER A 75 -7.89 16.00 18.86
C SER A 75 -6.50 15.40 19.04
N GLU A 76 -5.98 15.48 20.27
CA GLU A 76 -4.68 14.88 20.60
C GLU A 76 -4.74 13.36 20.48
N ALA A 77 -5.87 12.76 20.87
CA ALA A 77 -6.08 11.32 20.78
C ALA A 77 -6.00 10.80 19.33
N ILE A 78 -6.69 11.45 18.38
CA ILE A 78 -6.62 11.02 16.98
C ILE A 78 -5.25 11.32 16.36
N ALA A 79 -4.62 12.44 16.73
CA ALA A 79 -3.28 12.80 16.26
C ALA A 79 -2.25 11.73 16.64
N ALA A 80 -2.31 11.21 17.87
CA ALA A 80 -1.43 10.15 18.32
C ALA A 80 -1.57 8.85 17.50
N PHE A 81 -2.78 8.51 17.04
CA PHE A 81 -2.98 7.34 16.16
C PHE A 81 -2.50 7.59 14.74
N LEU A 82 -2.66 8.83 14.25
CA LEU A 82 -2.16 9.22 12.93
C LEU A 82 -0.63 9.21 12.88
N GLU A 83 0.05 9.68 13.93
CA GLU A 83 1.51 9.60 14.05
C GLU A 83 2.01 8.16 14.09
N LYS A 84 1.30 7.28 14.82
CA LYS A 84 1.62 5.84 14.84
C LYS A 84 1.24 5.13 13.54
N GLY A 85 0.37 5.71 12.72
CA GLY A 85 -0.13 5.13 11.48
C GLY A 85 -1.13 3.97 11.65
N TYR A 86 -1.58 3.68 12.88
CA TYR A 86 -2.46 2.55 13.19
C TYR A 86 -3.57 2.94 14.17
N MET A 87 -4.78 2.43 13.90
CA MET A 87 -5.92 2.49 14.81
C MET A 87 -5.83 1.41 15.89
N PRO A 88 -6.49 1.60 17.05
CA PRO A 88 -6.54 0.58 18.11
C PRO A 88 -7.10 -0.76 17.62
N GLU A 89 -6.45 -1.85 18.01
CA GLU A 89 -6.84 -3.21 17.61
C GLU A 89 -8.28 -3.54 18.02
N SER A 90 -8.68 -3.23 19.26
CA SER A 90 -10.04 -3.47 19.76
C SER A 90 -11.12 -2.72 18.97
N PHE A 91 -10.80 -1.53 18.46
CA PHE A 91 -11.69 -0.78 17.59
C PHE A 91 -11.82 -1.45 16.22
N MET A 92 -10.69 -1.89 15.65
CA MET A 92 -10.64 -2.56 14.36
C MET A 92 -11.32 -3.93 14.37
N GLU A 93 -11.18 -4.71 15.45
CA GLU A 93 -11.89 -5.99 15.60
C GLU A 93 -13.40 -5.82 15.50
N ARG A 94 -13.94 -4.80 16.19
CA ARG A 94 -15.37 -4.48 16.16
C ARG A 94 -15.82 -4.00 14.78
N LEU A 95 -15.04 -3.15 14.13
CA LEU A 95 -15.34 -2.72 12.76
C LEU A 95 -15.30 -3.90 11.80
N ASN A 96 -14.32 -4.80 11.93
CA ASN A 96 -14.12 -5.98 11.10
C ASN A 96 -15.28 -7.00 11.16
N GLN A 97 -16.13 -6.94 12.18
CA GLN A 97 -17.34 -7.74 12.30
C GLN A 97 -18.53 -7.18 11.49
N GLN A 98 -18.53 -5.87 11.20
CA GLN A 98 -19.63 -5.21 10.48
C GLN A 98 -19.61 -5.55 8.99
N ARG A 99 -20.71 -6.09 8.45
CA ARG A 99 -20.80 -6.47 7.02
C ARG A 99 -21.48 -5.45 6.14
N GLU A 100 -22.25 -4.57 6.74
CA GLU A 100 -23.03 -3.53 6.06
C GLU A 100 -22.60 -2.16 6.58
N THR A 101 -22.96 -1.12 5.83
CA THR A 101 -22.71 0.26 6.21
C THR A 101 -23.44 0.60 7.51
N LEU A 102 -22.72 1.12 8.49
CA LEU A 102 -23.24 1.47 9.81
C LEU A 102 -23.04 2.96 10.08
N MET A 103 -24.12 3.66 10.41
CA MET A 103 -24.05 4.99 10.99
C MET A 103 -24.14 4.90 12.52
N SER A 104 -23.23 5.57 13.21
CA SER A 104 -23.17 5.58 14.67
C SER A 104 -22.82 6.97 15.18
N LYS A 105 -23.70 7.52 16.01
CA LYS A 105 -23.44 8.74 16.79
C LYS A 105 -22.42 8.50 17.92
N PRO A 106 -22.57 7.48 18.79
CA PRO A 106 -21.65 7.33 19.91
C PRO A 106 -20.22 7.03 19.48
N ASP A 107 -20.04 6.28 18.38
CA ASP A 107 -18.69 5.96 17.89
C ASP A 107 -17.98 7.15 17.26
N ALA A 108 -18.70 8.23 16.93
CA ALA A 108 -18.13 9.46 16.38
C ALA A 108 -17.22 10.20 17.39
N TYR A 109 -17.44 9.99 18.68
CA TYR A 109 -16.71 10.66 19.77
C TYR A 109 -15.62 9.78 20.40
N ILE A 110 -15.38 8.57 19.88
CA ILE A 110 -14.42 7.63 20.49
C ILE A 110 -13.02 8.24 20.61
N PHE A 111 -12.62 8.99 19.59
CA PHE A 111 -11.30 9.61 19.48
C PHE A 111 -11.30 11.10 19.82
N ASP A 112 -12.37 11.62 20.43
CA ASP A 112 -12.37 12.98 20.96
C ASP A 112 -11.64 13.04 22.30
N ASP A 113 -11.00 14.18 22.55
CA ASP A 113 -10.39 14.46 23.85
C ASP A 113 -11.50 14.55 24.93
N PRO A 114 -11.23 14.17 26.19
CA PRO A 114 -12.25 14.09 27.23
C PRO A 114 -13.09 15.36 27.43
N LYS A 115 -12.50 16.54 27.15
CA LYS A 115 -13.18 17.83 27.26
C LYS A 115 -14.22 18.06 26.15
N ASP A 116 -13.97 17.54 24.95
CA ASP A 116 -14.82 17.75 23.78
C ASP A 116 -15.96 16.73 23.68
N LYS A 117 -15.96 15.69 24.51
CA LYS A 117 -17.03 14.67 24.54
C LYS A 117 -18.36 15.20 25.06
N GLU A 118 -18.34 16.22 25.92
CA GLU A 118 -19.55 16.80 26.54
C GLU A 118 -19.92 18.17 25.95
N GLU A 119 -18.93 18.95 25.47
CA GLU A 119 -19.11 20.32 24.98
C GLU A 119 -18.90 20.47 23.46
N GLY A 120 -18.50 19.39 22.77
CA GLY A 120 -18.20 19.41 21.35
C GLY A 120 -19.43 19.54 20.45
N PRO A 121 -19.24 19.95 19.18
CA PRO A 121 -20.32 19.97 18.18
C PRO A 121 -20.87 18.55 17.96
N GLU A 122 -22.15 18.45 17.59
CA GLU A 122 -22.73 17.14 17.24
C GLU A 122 -21.97 16.50 16.07
N LYS A 123 -21.65 15.21 16.20
CA LYS A 123 -20.94 14.41 15.21
C LYS A 123 -21.68 13.13 14.92
N ASP A 124 -21.69 12.77 13.64
CA ASP A 124 -22.12 11.47 13.16
C ASP A 124 -20.93 10.78 12.49
N ALA A 125 -20.77 9.47 12.74
CA ALA A 125 -19.79 8.64 12.05
C ALA A 125 -20.49 7.63 11.14
N LEU A 126 -19.94 7.45 9.94
CA LEU A 126 -20.36 6.46 8.96
C LEU A 126 -19.21 5.50 8.70
N PHE A 127 -19.46 4.21 8.93
CA PHE A 127 -18.51 3.12 8.71
C PHE A 127 -18.97 2.29 7.51
N VAL A 128 -18.20 2.32 6.44
CA VAL A 128 -18.49 1.60 5.21
C VAL A 128 -17.44 0.49 5.02
N PRO A 129 -17.82 -0.79 5.06
CA PRO A 129 -16.91 -1.88 4.78
C PRO A 129 -16.36 -1.80 3.35
N ILE A 130 -15.05 -1.98 3.18
CA ILE A 130 -14.41 -2.02 1.86
C ILE A 130 -14.25 -3.49 1.47
N TYR A 131 -14.91 -3.88 0.38
CA TYR A 131 -14.82 -5.21 -0.20
C TYR A 131 -14.15 -5.17 -1.58
N GLY A 132 -13.42 -6.23 -1.90
CA GLY A 132 -12.95 -6.50 -3.26
C GLY A 132 -12.82 -8.01 -3.48
N ALA A 133 -13.27 -8.50 -4.63
CA ALA A 133 -13.26 -9.93 -4.96
C ALA A 133 -13.87 -10.84 -3.85
N ALA A 134 -14.94 -10.38 -3.18
CA ALA A 134 -15.59 -11.02 -2.03
C ALA A 134 -14.73 -11.16 -0.75
N GLU A 135 -13.56 -10.51 -0.71
CA GLU A 135 -12.72 -10.38 0.47
C GLU A 135 -12.94 -8.99 1.12
N ARG A 136 -12.94 -8.94 2.46
CA ARG A 136 -12.91 -7.65 3.17
C ARG A 136 -11.49 -7.11 3.19
N LEU A 137 -11.30 -5.95 2.58
CA LEU A 137 -10.01 -5.29 2.43
C LEU A 137 -9.76 -4.24 3.51
N GLY A 138 -10.82 -3.67 4.07
CA GLY A 138 -10.70 -2.60 5.06
C GLY A 138 -12.01 -1.97 5.46
N THR A 139 -11.93 -0.74 5.95
CA THR A 139 -13.09 0.08 6.34
C THR A 139 -12.84 1.53 5.93
N LEU A 140 -13.84 2.15 5.29
CA LEU A 140 -13.90 3.59 5.06
C LEU A 140 -14.70 4.22 6.21
N MET A 141 -14.07 5.13 6.95
CA MET A 141 -14.69 5.86 8.05
C MET A 141 -14.88 7.32 7.65
N LEU A 142 -16.10 7.83 7.78
CA LEU A 142 -16.43 9.24 7.59
C LEU A 142 -16.95 9.82 8.91
N VAL A 143 -16.53 11.02 9.26
CA VAL A 143 -17.00 11.75 10.44
C VAL A 143 -17.44 13.15 10.02
N ARG A 144 -18.73 13.46 10.19
CA ARG A 144 -19.33 14.75 9.83
C ARG A 144 -19.72 15.51 11.09
N PHE A 145 -19.54 16.83 11.06
CA PHE A 145 -19.83 17.73 12.17
C PHE A 145 -21.05 18.59 11.84
N GLY A 146 -21.96 18.74 12.80
CA GLY A 146 -23.12 19.64 12.72
C GLY A 146 -24.22 19.23 11.74
N ASP A 147 -24.08 18.10 11.04
CA ASP A 147 -25.08 17.58 10.11
C ASP A 147 -25.00 16.05 10.04
N THR A 148 -26.11 15.41 9.68
CA THR A 148 -26.25 13.95 9.63
C THR A 148 -25.96 13.40 8.23
N PHE A 149 -25.78 12.08 8.11
CA PHE A 149 -25.65 11.43 6.80
C PHE A 149 -27.03 11.07 6.24
N HIS A 150 -27.29 11.46 5.00
CA HIS A 150 -28.51 11.15 4.28
C HIS A 150 -28.28 10.06 3.24
N THR A 151 -29.34 9.49 2.66
CA THR A 151 -29.27 8.39 1.68
C THR A 151 -28.27 8.66 0.54
N LYS A 152 -28.18 9.91 0.05
CA LYS A 152 -27.21 10.28 -0.99
C LYS A 152 -25.75 10.08 -0.53
N ASP A 153 -25.47 10.33 0.75
CA ASP A 153 -24.14 10.14 1.33
C ASP A 153 -23.81 8.66 1.50
N PHE A 154 -24.80 7.83 1.86
CA PHE A 154 -24.61 6.37 1.91
C PHE A 154 -24.29 5.82 0.53
N VAL A 155 -25.08 6.17 -0.48
CA VAL A 155 -24.85 5.75 -1.88
C VAL A 155 -23.47 6.18 -2.35
N MET A 156 -23.10 7.43 -2.06
CA MET A 156 -21.80 7.99 -2.44
C MET A 156 -20.66 7.27 -1.70
N ALA A 157 -20.78 7.06 -0.38
CA ALA A 157 -19.75 6.42 0.41
C ALA A 157 -19.56 4.93 0.04
N GLU A 158 -20.62 4.18 -0.26
CA GLU A 158 -20.54 2.80 -0.75
C GLU A 158 -19.95 2.69 -2.16
N TYR A 159 -20.34 3.59 -3.06
CA TYR A 159 -19.73 3.72 -4.39
C TYR A 159 -18.22 3.95 -4.26
N LEU A 160 -17.83 4.86 -3.37
CA LEU A 160 -16.42 5.19 -3.15
C LEU A 160 -15.65 4.07 -2.46
N ALA A 161 -16.25 3.40 -1.47
CA ALA A 161 -15.64 2.23 -0.85
C ALA A 161 -15.37 1.13 -1.88
N THR A 162 -16.28 0.93 -2.84
CA THR A 162 -16.06 -0.01 -3.96
C THR A 162 -14.85 0.40 -4.81
N LEU A 163 -14.73 1.69 -5.15
CA LEU A 163 -13.60 2.20 -5.92
C LEU A 163 -12.26 2.07 -5.19
N VAL A 164 -12.26 2.36 -3.89
CA VAL A 164 -11.08 2.13 -3.03
C VAL A 164 -10.73 0.64 -2.98
N GLY A 165 -11.73 -0.25 -2.91
CA GLY A 165 -11.50 -1.69 -2.94
C GLY A 165 -10.85 -2.17 -4.25
N ILE A 166 -11.28 -1.65 -5.39
CA ILE A 166 -10.65 -1.92 -6.70
C ILE A 166 -9.20 -1.44 -6.71
N GLU A 167 -8.93 -0.25 -6.17
CA GLU A 167 -7.58 0.31 -6.12
C GLU A 167 -6.63 -0.52 -5.22
N ILE A 168 -7.11 -0.97 -4.06
CA ILE A 168 -6.35 -1.86 -3.17
C ILE A 168 -6.00 -3.17 -3.88
N LEU A 169 -6.96 -3.77 -4.61
CA LEU A 169 -6.70 -4.98 -5.38
C LEU A 169 -5.69 -4.74 -6.50
N HIS A 170 -5.81 -3.63 -7.21
CA HIS A 170 -4.88 -3.27 -8.29
C HIS A 170 -3.44 -3.16 -7.77
N ASP A 171 -3.23 -2.52 -6.62
CA ASP A 171 -1.92 -2.40 -5.99
C ASP A 171 -1.36 -3.75 -5.55
N ARG A 172 -2.19 -4.59 -4.91
CA ARG A 172 -1.80 -5.96 -4.53
C ARG A 172 -1.38 -6.77 -5.76
N THR A 173 -2.16 -6.74 -6.84
CA THR A 173 -1.84 -7.43 -8.10
C THR A 173 -0.52 -6.94 -8.67
N LYS A 174 -0.30 -5.62 -8.70
CA LYS A 174 0.94 -5.04 -9.21
C LYS A 174 2.16 -5.47 -8.40
N VAL A 175 2.07 -5.48 -7.06
CA VAL A 175 3.14 -5.98 -6.19
C VAL A 175 3.43 -7.46 -6.47
N ILE A 176 2.39 -8.28 -6.70
CA ILE A 176 2.56 -9.69 -7.09
C ILE A 176 3.23 -9.81 -8.46
N GLU A 177 2.81 -9.02 -9.45
CA GLU A 177 3.40 -9.01 -10.79
C GLU A 177 4.87 -8.57 -10.77
N GLU A 178 5.20 -7.52 -10.02
CA GLU A 178 6.58 -7.05 -9.84
C GLU A 178 7.45 -8.13 -9.20
N ARG A 179 6.99 -8.77 -8.12
CA ARG A 179 7.71 -9.89 -7.48
C ARG A 179 7.84 -11.10 -8.40
N ALA A 180 6.80 -11.44 -9.16
CA ALA A 180 6.84 -12.55 -10.12
C ALA A 180 7.82 -12.27 -11.26
N ARG A 181 7.86 -11.02 -11.74
CA ARG A 181 8.82 -10.57 -12.75
C ARG A 181 10.24 -10.63 -12.21
N GLU A 182 10.49 -10.16 -10.99
CA GLU A 182 11.80 -10.23 -10.36
C GLU A 182 12.28 -11.68 -10.24
N ARG A 183 11.42 -12.58 -9.72
CA ARG A 183 11.71 -14.03 -9.68
C ARG A 183 12.03 -14.60 -11.06
N LEU A 184 11.28 -14.21 -12.10
CA LEU A 184 11.52 -14.68 -13.45
C LEU A 184 12.88 -14.23 -13.98
N VAL A 185 13.27 -12.97 -13.73
CA VAL A 185 14.58 -12.44 -14.12
C VAL A 185 15.71 -13.22 -13.43
N VAL A 186 15.58 -13.46 -12.13
CA VAL A 186 16.55 -14.26 -11.36
C VAL A 186 16.66 -15.68 -11.92
N GLN A 187 15.53 -16.35 -12.14
CA GLN A 187 15.47 -17.69 -12.73
C GLN A 187 16.11 -17.77 -14.12
N MET A 188 15.85 -16.79 -14.98
CA MET A 188 16.44 -16.72 -16.31
C MET A 188 17.97 -16.55 -16.24
N ALA A 189 18.47 -15.70 -15.35
CA ALA A 189 19.89 -15.50 -15.18
C ALA A 189 20.58 -16.76 -14.63
N MET A 190 19.95 -17.43 -13.66
CA MET A 190 20.46 -18.70 -13.12
C MET A 190 20.55 -19.78 -14.20
N ARG A 191 19.57 -19.86 -15.11
CA ARG A 191 19.61 -20.77 -16.27
C ARG A 191 20.66 -20.41 -17.31
N ALA A 192 21.09 -19.14 -17.37
CA ALA A 192 22.16 -18.71 -18.27
C ALA A 192 23.57 -19.05 -17.74
N LEU A 193 23.68 -19.42 -16.46
CA LEU A 193 24.91 -19.91 -15.85
C LEU A 193 25.04 -21.43 -16.08
N SER A 194 26.25 -21.86 -16.42
CA SER A 194 26.65 -23.27 -16.39
C SER A 194 26.80 -23.76 -14.95
N TYR A 195 26.80 -25.08 -14.75
CA TYR A 195 26.96 -25.69 -13.42
C TYR A 195 28.20 -25.15 -12.67
N SER A 196 29.36 -25.09 -13.33
CA SER A 196 30.60 -24.56 -12.73
C SER A 196 30.51 -23.07 -12.41
N GLU A 197 29.77 -22.28 -13.21
CA GLU A 197 29.53 -20.87 -12.94
C GLU A 197 28.63 -20.68 -11.72
N VAL A 198 27.54 -21.47 -11.59
CA VAL A 198 26.65 -21.44 -10.42
C VAL A 198 27.42 -21.77 -9.14
N GLU A 199 28.22 -22.85 -9.14
CA GLU A 199 28.98 -23.22 -7.94
C GLU A 199 30.02 -22.15 -7.57
N SER A 200 30.69 -21.59 -8.58
CA SER A 200 31.65 -20.49 -8.38
C SER A 200 30.99 -19.27 -7.73
N ILE A 201 29.82 -18.86 -8.24
CA ILE A 201 29.04 -17.75 -7.69
C ILE A 201 28.59 -18.06 -6.26
N LYS A 202 28.13 -19.28 -5.99
CA LYS A 202 27.73 -19.70 -4.64
C LYS A 202 28.88 -19.56 -3.64
N HIS A 203 30.10 -19.91 -4.03
CA HIS A 203 31.30 -19.69 -3.22
C HIS A 203 31.65 -18.22 -3.03
N ILE A 204 31.50 -17.38 -4.07
CA ILE A 204 31.71 -15.93 -3.99
C ILE A 204 30.76 -15.29 -2.99
N ILE A 205 29.47 -15.59 -3.10
CA ILE A 205 28.42 -15.02 -2.23
C ILE A 205 28.61 -15.49 -0.78
N ARG A 206 28.96 -16.77 -0.55
CA ARG A 206 29.33 -17.27 0.79
C ARG A 206 30.56 -16.57 1.38
N GLU A 207 31.57 -16.25 0.56
CA GLU A 207 32.78 -15.54 1.04
C GLU A 207 32.50 -14.05 1.32
N LEU A 208 31.50 -13.46 0.64
CA LEU A 208 31.03 -12.10 0.93
C LEU A 208 30.36 -12.03 2.32
N GLY A 209 29.45 -12.97 2.60
CA GLY A 209 28.69 -13.04 3.85
C GLY A 209 27.66 -11.92 4.06
N SER A 210 27.44 -11.08 3.04
CA SER A 210 26.57 -9.91 3.07
C SER A 210 25.99 -9.62 1.67
N TYR A 211 25.20 -8.55 1.53
CA TYR A 211 24.69 -8.09 0.23
C TYR A 211 25.73 -7.31 -0.59
N GLU A 212 26.79 -6.79 0.02
CA GLU A 212 27.84 -6.04 -0.65
C GLU A 212 29.23 -6.24 -0.05
N GLY A 213 30.26 -6.23 -0.90
CA GLY A 213 31.63 -6.43 -0.45
C GLY A 213 32.63 -6.56 -1.59
N VAL A 214 33.89 -6.84 -1.24
CA VAL A 214 34.99 -6.98 -2.22
C VAL A 214 35.47 -8.42 -2.26
N VAL A 215 35.53 -8.99 -3.46
CA VAL A 215 35.99 -10.37 -3.68
C VAL A 215 37.20 -10.40 -4.61
N ILE A 216 38.17 -11.26 -4.27
CA ILE A 216 39.34 -11.52 -5.11
C ILE A 216 39.10 -12.79 -5.92
N ALA A 217 38.76 -12.63 -7.19
CA ALA A 217 38.38 -13.74 -8.08
C ALA A 217 39.44 -14.84 -8.20
N SER A 218 40.74 -14.53 -8.11
CA SER A 218 41.81 -15.55 -8.16
C SER A 218 41.78 -16.47 -6.95
N LYS A 219 41.56 -15.91 -5.74
CA LYS A 219 41.49 -16.70 -4.50
C LYS A 219 40.30 -17.68 -4.52
N VAL A 220 39.18 -17.27 -5.11
CA VAL A 220 38.02 -18.15 -5.27
C VAL A 220 38.25 -19.19 -6.36
N ALA A 221 38.86 -18.81 -7.48
CA ALA A 221 39.22 -19.73 -8.57
C ALA A 221 40.07 -20.90 -8.07
N ASP A 222 41.12 -20.61 -7.29
CA ASP A 222 42.04 -21.61 -6.74
C ASP A 222 41.32 -22.56 -5.75
N ARG A 223 40.36 -22.05 -4.96
CA ARG A 223 39.61 -22.85 -3.98
C ARG A 223 38.58 -23.77 -4.64
N VAL A 224 37.86 -23.28 -5.65
CA VAL A 224 36.81 -24.02 -6.36
C VAL A 224 37.40 -24.94 -7.44
N GLY A 225 38.67 -24.73 -7.83
CA GLY A 225 39.33 -25.53 -8.86
C GLY A 225 38.87 -25.18 -10.28
N VAL A 226 38.54 -23.92 -10.53
CA VAL A 226 38.10 -23.42 -11.85
C VAL A 226 39.02 -22.32 -12.35
N THR A 227 38.98 -22.01 -13.65
CA THR A 227 39.73 -20.88 -14.19
C THR A 227 39.05 -19.55 -13.82
N ARG A 228 39.85 -18.49 -13.65
CA ARG A 228 39.34 -17.12 -13.37
C ARG A 228 38.31 -16.65 -14.41
N SER A 229 38.41 -17.10 -15.66
CA SER A 229 37.47 -16.75 -16.72
C SER A 229 36.04 -17.25 -16.47
N VAL A 230 35.87 -18.39 -15.78
CA VAL A 230 34.55 -18.92 -15.38
C VAL A 230 33.86 -17.93 -14.44
N ILE A 231 34.58 -17.46 -13.42
CA ILE A 231 34.08 -16.48 -12.45
C ILE A 231 33.72 -15.16 -13.13
N VAL A 232 34.63 -14.63 -13.94
CA VAL A 232 34.41 -13.34 -14.61
C VAL A 232 33.22 -13.41 -15.58
N ASN A 233 33.05 -14.52 -16.30
CA ASN A 233 31.89 -14.73 -17.15
C ASN A 233 30.58 -14.83 -16.36
N ALA A 234 30.58 -15.54 -15.23
CA ALA A 234 29.42 -15.65 -14.37
C ALA A 234 28.98 -14.27 -13.83
N LEU A 235 29.92 -13.48 -13.31
CA LEU A 235 29.66 -12.12 -12.83
C LEU A 235 29.11 -11.23 -13.94
N ARG A 236 29.70 -11.28 -15.14
CA ARG A 236 29.23 -10.50 -16.30
C ARG A 236 27.80 -10.88 -16.72
N LYS A 237 27.43 -12.17 -16.68
CA LYS A 237 26.08 -12.63 -16.99
C LYS A 237 25.06 -12.11 -15.96
N LEU A 238 25.39 -12.15 -14.68
CA LEU A 238 24.54 -11.64 -13.60
C LEU A 238 24.39 -10.11 -13.63
N GLU A 239 25.48 -9.39 -13.94
CA GLU A 239 25.47 -7.95 -14.12
C GLU A 239 24.64 -7.54 -15.34
N SER A 240 24.75 -8.28 -16.45
CA SER A 240 23.92 -8.07 -17.65
C SER A 240 22.43 -8.31 -17.39
N ALA A 241 22.09 -9.16 -16.41
CA ALA A 241 20.72 -9.41 -15.99
C ALA A 241 20.21 -8.41 -14.94
N GLY A 242 21.05 -7.48 -14.46
CA GLY A 242 20.70 -6.52 -13.42
C GLY A 242 20.52 -7.12 -12.03
N ILE A 243 21.10 -8.30 -11.76
CA ILE A 243 21.02 -8.98 -10.46
C ILE A 243 22.12 -8.50 -9.51
N ILE A 244 23.27 -8.15 -10.08
CA ILE A 244 24.41 -7.60 -9.34
C ILE A 244 24.94 -6.36 -10.03
N GLU A 245 25.61 -5.51 -9.27
CA GLU A 245 26.53 -4.50 -9.80
C GLU A 245 27.96 -4.92 -9.50
N SER A 246 28.84 -4.76 -10.47
CA SER A 246 30.27 -5.05 -10.29
C SER A 246 31.13 -3.83 -10.58
N ARG A 247 32.14 -3.60 -9.75
CA ARG A 247 33.14 -2.55 -9.98
C ARG A 247 34.55 -3.10 -9.75
N SER A 248 35.38 -3.09 -10.79
CA SER A 248 36.78 -3.50 -10.68
C SER A 248 37.57 -2.53 -9.81
N LEU A 249 38.27 -3.05 -8.81
CA LEU A 249 39.22 -2.31 -7.95
C LEU A 249 40.68 -2.67 -8.31
N GLY A 250 40.89 -3.22 -9.52
CA GLY A 250 42.20 -3.67 -9.98
C GLY A 250 42.75 -4.83 -9.14
N MET A 251 43.95 -4.65 -8.57
CA MET A 251 44.61 -5.68 -7.76
C MET A 251 43.92 -5.95 -6.42
N LYS A 252 43.09 -5.02 -5.94
CA LYS A 252 42.36 -5.18 -4.65
C LYS A 252 41.15 -6.12 -4.77
N GLY A 253 40.75 -6.48 -5.98
CA GLY A 253 39.60 -7.35 -6.25
C GLY A 253 38.50 -6.63 -7.02
N THR A 254 37.30 -7.16 -6.93
CA THR A 254 36.08 -6.62 -7.54
C THR A 254 35.07 -6.37 -6.44
N PHE A 255 34.55 -5.15 -6.36
CA PHE A 255 33.39 -4.85 -5.52
C PHE A 255 32.15 -5.41 -6.19
N ILE A 256 31.32 -6.10 -5.42
CA ILE A 256 30.07 -6.70 -5.86
C ILE A 256 28.97 -6.23 -4.91
N LYS A 257 27.85 -5.77 -5.48
CA LYS A 257 26.61 -5.49 -4.76
C LYS A 257 25.49 -6.32 -5.34
N VAL A 258 24.80 -7.08 -4.51
CA VAL A 258 23.62 -7.85 -4.90
C VAL A 258 22.40 -6.93 -4.85
N LEU A 259 21.68 -6.82 -5.96
CA LEU A 259 20.50 -5.96 -6.09
C LEU A 259 19.20 -6.67 -5.72
N SER A 260 19.14 -8.00 -5.91
CA SER A 260 17.93 -8.80 -5.66
C SER A 260 18.15 -9.80 -4.52
N PRO A 261 17.41 -9.71 -3.40
CA PRO A 261 17.46 -10.70 -2.33
C PRO A 261 17.04 -12.11 -2.78
N LEU A 262 16.09 -12.19 -3.73
CA LEU A 262 15.61 -13.45 -4.30
C LEU A 262 16.74 -14.27 -4.94
N PHE A 263 17.79 -13.63 -5.43
CA PHE A 263 18.95 -14.33 -5.98
C PHE A 263 19.73 -15.12 -4.91
N ILE A 264 19.84 -14.58 -3.69
CA ILE A 264 20.52 -15.25 -2.58
C ILE A 264 19.68 -16.45 -2.11
N GLU A 265 18.36 -16.29 -2.04
CA GLU A 265 17.42 -17.38 -1.76
C GLU A 265 17.52 -18.50 -2.80
N GLU A 266 17.56 -18.17 -4.10
CA GLU A 266 17.71 -19.14 -5.20
C GLU A 266 19.06 -19.89 -5.18
N LEU A 267 20.10 -19.30 -4.58
CA LEU A 267 21.37 -19.99 -4.34
C LEU A 267 21.31 -20.93 -3.12
N GLY A 268 20.22 -20.90 -2.35
CA GLY A 268 20.05 -21.64 -1.10
C GLY A 268 20.96 -21.10 0.00
N LEU A 269 21.10 -19.77 0.07
CA LEU A 269 21.84 -19.04 1.10
C LEU A 269 20.86 -18.11 1.82
N GLU A 270 21.17 -17.80 3.08
CA GLU A 270 20.42 -16.83 3.88
C GLU A 270 21.43 -15.85 4.48
N PHE A 271 21.14 -14.56 4.35
CA PHE A 271 21.82 -13.52 5.10
C PHE A 271 20.86 -12.98 6.14
N SER A 272 21.35 -12.79 7.36
CA SER A 272 20.61 -12.05 8.37
C SER A 272 20.48 -10.62 7.86
N GLN A 273 19.26 -10.15 7.63
CA GLN A 273 19.04 -8.72 7.48
C GLN A 273 19.30 -8.11 8.87
N GLU A 274 20.46 -7.47 9.04
CA GLU A 274 20.56 -6.45 10.08
C GLU A 274 19.59 -5.36 9.65
N GLU A 275 18.54 -5.18 10.45
CA GLU A 275 17.54 -4.12 10.30
C GLU A 275 18.30 -2.79 10.19
N GLU A 276 18.28 -2.15 9.02
CA GLU A 276 18.62 -0.74 8.91
C GLU A 276 17.51 0.04 9.65
N GLU A 277 17.81 0.45 10.89
CA GLU A 277 17.07 1.47 11.65
C GLU A 277 16.97 2.81 10.89
#